data_AF-K0S8Z9-F1
#
_entry.id   AF-K0S8Z9-F1
#
_cell.length_a   1.000
_cell.length_b   1.000
_cell.length_c   1.000
_cell.angle_alpha   90.00
_cell.angle_beta   90.00
_cell.angle_gamma   90.00
#
_symmetry.space_group_name_H-M   'P 1'
#
loop_
_entity.id
_entity.type
_entity.pdbx_description
1 polymer ?
#
loop_
_entity_poly.entity_id
_entity_poly.type
_entity_poly.pdbx_seq_one_letter_code
_entity_poly.pdbx_strand_id
1 'polypeptide(L)'
;MIYETAAAKLGIDPMRCVVIEDSIVGLKAAKGAGMRCVVTYTTSTEREDFYGLGADAKVPELGSKGVTLGMIFDALRSDPNAEILKDVRD
;
A
#
# COMPACT_ATOMS: atom_id res chain seq x y z
N MET A 1 -1.59 -12.27 11.33
CA MET A 1 -1.74 -10.80 11.47
C MET A 1 -3.08 -10.33 10.89
N ILE A 2 -3.55 -9.09 11.16
CA ILE A 2 -4.91 -8.61 10.76
C ILE A 2 -5.20 -8.78 9.26
N TYR A 3 -4.27 -8.38 8.39
CA TYR A 3 -4.42 -8.47 6.94
C TYR A 3 -4.36 -9.90 6.40
N GLU A 4 -3.48 -10.73 6.95
CA GLU A 4 -3.42 -12.17 6.65
C GLU A 4 -4.75 -12.86 7.00
N THR A 5 -5.35 -12.54 8.15
CA THR A 5 -6.66 -13.06 8.53
C THR A 5 -7.76 -12.57 7.58
N ALA A 6 -7.72 -11.32 7.14
CA ALA A 6 -8.68 -10.78 6.17
C ALA A 6 -8.59 -11.52 4.83
N ALA A 7 -7.38 -11.68 4.28
CA ALA A 7 -7.15 -12.44 3.05
C ALA A 7 -7.64 -13.89 3.15
N ALA A 8 -7.32 -14.58 4.26
CA ALA A 8 -7.76 -15.95 4.49
C ALA A 8 -9.30 -16.07 4.55
N LYS A 9 -9.99 -15.14 5.23
CA LYS A 9 -11.45 -15.12 5.30
C LYS A 9 -12.12 -14.83 3.95
N LEU A 10 -11.48 -14.03 3.10
CA LEU A 10 -11.98 -13.69 1.77
C LEU A 10 -11.55 -14.70 0.69
N GLY A 11 -10.62 -15.60 0.99
CA GLY A 11 -10.07 -16.55 0.01
C GLY A 11 -9.26 -15.86 -1.10
N ILE A 12 -8.61 -14.72 -0.79
CA ILE A 12 -7.84 -13.93 -1.76
C ILE A 12 -6.35 -14.12 -1.49
N ASP A 13 -5.57 -14.31 -2.55
CA ASP A 13 -4.11 -14.32 -2.49
C ASP A 13 -3.57 -12.95 -2.01
N PRO A 14 -2.79 -12.90 -0.91
CA PRO A 14 -2.18 -11.66 -0.42
C PRO A 14 -1.38 -10.88 -1.46
N MET A 15 -0.75 -11.55 -2.44
CA MET A 15 0.00 -10.87 -3.51
C MET A 15 -0.90 -10.05 -4.44
N ARG A 16 -2.20 -10.34 -4.45
CA ARG A 16 -3.23 -9.61 -5.19
C ARG A 16 -3.90 -8.52 -4.37
N CYS A 17 -3.49 -8.32 -3.12
CA CYS A 17 -4.02 -7.30 -2.24
C CYS A 17 -3.10 -6.08 -2.19
N VAL A 18 -3.73 -4.90 -2.12
CA VAL A 18 -3.07 -3.63 -1.81
C VAL A 18 -3.77 -3.06 -0.58
N VAL A 19 -2.99 -2.77 0.44
CA VAL A 19 -3.44 -2.16 1.69
C VAL A 19 -3.22 -0.64 1.62
N ILE A 20 -4.18 0.13 2.12
CA ILE A 20 -4.05 1.57 2.33
C ILE A 20 -3.92 1.81 3.84
N GLU A 21 -2.84 2.44 4.27
CA GLU A 21 -2.52 2.66 5.70
C GLU A 21 -1.99 4.07 5.96
N ASP A 22 -2.02 4.49 7.21
CA ASP A 22 -1.55 5.83 7.64
C ASP A 22 -0.46 5.78 8.72
N SER A 23 -0.04 4.58 9.15
CA SER A 23 0.87 4.36 10.26
C SER A 23 1.89 3.24 10.04
N ILE A 24 3.04 3.31 10.73
CA ILE A 24 4.07 2.25 10.71
C ILE A 24 3.52 0.88 11.15
N VAL A 25 2.63 0.85 12.15
CA VAL A 25 2.07 -0.41 12.67
C VAL A 25 1.26 -1.11 11.59
N GLY A 26 0.42 -0.35 10.90
CA GLY A 26 -0.36 -0.81 9.76
C GLY A 26 0.50 -1.29 8.60
N LEU A 27 1.49 -0.48 8.20
CA LEU A 27 2.47 -0.84 7.18
C LEU A 27 3.15 -2.18 7.50
N LYS A 28 3.67 -2.35 8.72
CA LYS A 28 4.31 -3.60 9.14
C LYS A 28 3.35 -4.79 9.09
N ALA A 29 2.09 -4.59 9.46
CA ALA A 29 1.07 -5.64 9.37
C ALA A 29 0.80 -6.04 7.90
N ALA A 30 0.74 -5.06 6.99
CA ALA A 30 0.54 -5.30 5.56
C ALA A 30 1.72 -6.06 4.94
N LYS A 31 2.95 -5.56 5.17
CA LYS A 31 4.16 -6.22 4.65
C LYS A 31 4.37 -7.59 5.28
N GLY A 32 4.10 -7.76 6.58
CA GLY A 32 4.14 -9.05 7.25
C GLY A 32 3.12 -10.07 6.72
N ALA A 33 2.03 -9.60 6.11
CA ALA A 33 1.06 -10.44 5.40
C ALA A 33 1.43 -10.70 3.93
N GLY A 34 2.60 -10.25 3.47
CA GLY A 34 3.02 -10.38 2.07
C GLY A 34 2.26 -9.47 1.10
N MET A 35 1.57 -8.45 1.61
CA MET A 35 0.78 -7.53 0.79
C MET A 35 1.59 -6.28 0.39
N ARG A 36 1.10 -5.60 -0.65
CA ARG A 36 1.52 -4.24 -0.97
C ARG A 36 0.88 -3.24 -0.03
N CYS A 37 1.56 -2.14 0.23
CA CYS A 37 1.07 -1.08 1.11
C CYS A 37 1.30 0.30 0.48
N VAL A 38 0.21 1.05 0.27
CA VAL A 38 0.23 2.48 -0.04
C VAL A 38 -0.05 3.24 1.24
N VAL A 39 0.82 4.19 1.57
CA VAL A 39 0.69 5.01 2.77
C VAL A 39 0.04 6.36 2.42
N THR A 40 -0.99 6.73 3.17
CA THR A 40 -1.58 8.07 3.21
C THR A 40 -1.48 8.58 4.64
N TYR A 41 -0.37 9.24 4.97
CA TYR A 41 -0.05 9.60 6.34
C TYR A 41 -0.97 10.72 6.87
N THR A 42 -1.01 10.83 8.19
CA THR A 42 -1.63 11.96 8.89
C THR A 42 -0.54 12.96 9.30
N THR A 43 -0.92 14.16 9.73
CA THR A 43 0.05 15.13 10.29
C THR A 43 0.91 14.55 11.41
N SER A 44 0.36 13.62 12.21
CA SER A 44 1.12 12.95 13.28
C SER A 44 2.15 11.94 12.78
N THR A 45 1.96 11.36 11.58
CA THR A 45 2.84 10.33 11.02
C THR A 45 3.65 10.81 9.83
N GLU A 46 3.54 12.10 9.46
CA GLU A 46 4.19 12.69 8.27
C GLU A 46 5.73 12.50 8.22
N ARG A 47 6.37 12.40 9.39
CA ARG A 47 7.83 12.29 9.54
C ARG A 47 8.32 10.86 9.71
N GLU A 48 7.43 9.89 9.67
CA GLU A 48 7.79 8.48 9.76
C GLU A 48 8.49 8.02 8.48
N ASP A 49 9.51 7.18 8.63
CA ASP A 49 10.23 6.58 7.50
C ASP A 49 9.48 5.36 6.96
N PHE A 50 8.42 5.62 6.20
CA PHE A 50 7.63 4.56 5.58
C PHE A 50 8.39 3.81 4.48
N TYR A 51 9.20 4.50 3.68
CA TYR A 51 9.95 3.86 2.60
C TYR A 51 11.06 2.95 3.14
N GLY A 52 11.78 3.37 4.18
CA GLY A 52 12.78 2.52 4.85
C GLY A 52 12.17 1.27 5.49
N LEU A 53 10.85 1.26 5.71
CA LEU A 53 10.09 0.11 6.22
C LEU A 53 9.34 -0.67 5.13
N GLY A 54 9.57 -0.34 3.86
CA GLY A 54 9.07 -1.12 2.72
C GLY A 54 7.68 -0.75 2.23
N ALA A 55 7.21 0.49 2.48
CA ALA A 55 6.03 1.02 1.80
C ALA A 55 6.24 0.99 0.27
N ASP A 56 5.21 0.56 -0.46
CA ASP A 56 5.25 0.50 -1.92
C ASP A 56 5.05 1.87 -2.54
N ALA A 57 4.29 2.77 -1.89
CA ALA A 57 4.12 4.16 -2.27
C ALA A 57 3.69 4.99 -1.06
N LYS A 58 4.01 6.28 -1.02
CA LYS A 58 3.46 7.24 -0.06
C LYS A 58 2.82 8.40 -0.82
N VAL A 59 1.58 8.71 -0.48
CA VAL A 59 0.75 9.72 -1.17
C VAL A 59 0.00 10.49 -0.09
N PRO A 60 0.24 11.80 0.11
CA PRO A 60 -0.34 12.56 1.22
C PRO A 60 -1.88 12.56 1.24
N GLU A 61 -2.48 12.58 0.05
CA GLU A 61 -3.93 12.50 -0.11
C GLU A 61 -4.24 11.87 -1.48
N LEU A 62 -5.00 10.78 -1.49
CA LEU A 62 -5.33 10.04 -2.71
C LEU A 62 -6.18 10.87 -3.69
N GLY A 63 -7.16 11.62 -3.16
CA GLY A 63 -8.12 12.37 -3.95
C GLY A 63 -7.48 13.53 -4.73
N SER A 64 -6.73 14.40 -4.05
CA SER A 64 -6.08 15.54 -4.68
C SER A 64 -4.95 15.14 -5.64
N LYS A 65 -4.36 13.96 -5.43
CA LYS A 65 -3.38 13.35 -6.35
C LYS A 65 -4.02 12.58 -7.50
N GLY A 66 -5.36 12.51 -7.56
CA GLY A 66 -6.09 11.84 -8.64
C GLY A 66 -5.83 10.33 -8.70
N VAL A 67 -5.52 9.69 -7.57
CA VAL A 67 -5.23 8.25 -7.53
C VAL A 67 -6.46 7.46 -7.97
N THR A 68 -6.29 6.59 -8.96
CA THR A 68 -7.32 5.66 -9.43
C THR A 68 -6.90 4.22 -9.19
N LEU A 69 -7.87 3.30 -9.24
CA LEU A 69 -7.57 1.87 -9.20
C LEU A 69 -6.68 1.42 -10.37
N GLY A 70 -6.81 2.05 -11.55
CA GLY A 70 -5.96 1.74 -12.70
C GLY A 70 -4.48 2.04 -12.41
N MET A 71 -4.19 3.18 -11.79
CA MET A 71 -2.82 3.55 -11.40
C MET A 71 -2.19 2.60 -10.37
N ILE A 72 -3.02 1.90 -9.58
CA ILE A 72 -2.56 0.90 -8.61
C ILE A 72 -2.42 -0.47 -9.29
N PHE A 73 -3.44 -0.92 -10.01
CA PHE A 73 -3.57 -2.32 -10.41
C PHE A 73 -3.17 -2.61 -11.86
N ASP A 74 -3.18 -1.64 -12.78
CA ASP A 74 -2.93 -1.93 -14.19
C ASP A 74 -1.50 -2.43 -14.43
N ALA A 75 -0.50 -1.81 -13.79
CA ALA A 75 0.89 -2.28 -13.85
C ALA A 75 1.05 -3.68 -13.23
N LEU A 76 0.33 -3.94 -12.13
CA LEU A 76 0.40 -5.22 -11.39
C LEU A 76 -0.23 -6.39 -12.15
N ARG A 77 -1.12 -6.13 -13.10
CA ARG A 77 -1.70 -7.18 -13.95
C ARG A 77 -0.66 -7.76 -14.92
N SER A 78 0.31 -6.95 -15.34
CA SER A 78 1.35 -7.37 -16.28
C SER A 78 2.60 -7.88 -15.57
N ASP A 79 2.99 -7.24 -14.46
CA ASP A 79 4.12 -7.66 -13.65
C ASP A 79 3.77 -7.57 -12.16
N PRO A 80 3.69 -8.70 -11.44
CA PRO A 80 3.36 -8.72 -10.02
C PRO A 80 4.48 -8.16 -9.14
N ASN A 81 5.58 -7.63 -9.70
CA ASN A 81 6.63 -6.89 -9.02
C ASN A 81 6.72 -5.42 -9.47
N ALA A 82 5.82 -4.96 -10.35
CA ALA A 82 5.84 -3.58 -10.82
C ALA A 82 5.67 -2.58 -9.67
N GLU A 83 6.38 -1.46 -9.79
CA GLU A 83 6.15 -0.27 -8.97
C GLU A 83 4.84 0.41 -9.37
N ILE A 84 4.08 0.86 -8.37
CA ILE A 84 2.74 1.48 -8.52
C ILE A 84 2.75 2.98 -8.19
N LEU A 85 1.91 3.81 -8.79
CA LEU A 85 1.80 5.24 -8.42
C LEU A 85 3.09 6.08 -8.59
N LYS A 86 4.05 5.67 -9.44
CA LYS A 86 5.36 6.36 -9.58
C LYS A 86 5.26 7.88 -9.76
N ASP A 87 4.27 8.34 -10.51
CA ASP A 87 4.12 9.76 -10.88
C ASP A 87 3.45 10.63 -9.79
N VAL A 88 2.93 10.01 -8.73
CA VAL A 88 2.16 10.70 -7.68
C VAL A 88 2.62 10.43 -6.26
N ARG A 89 3.69 9.63 -6.12
CA ARG A 89 4.44 9.46 -4.86
C ARG A 89 5.10 10.77 -4.45
N ASP A 90 5.30 10.98 -3.15
CA ASP A 90 6.13 12.06 -2.62
C ASP A 90 7.61 11.65 -2.43
#